data_AF-A0A8T4S9B4-F1
#
_entry.id   AF-A0A8T4S9B4-F1
#
_cell.length_a   1.000
_cell.length_b   1.000
_cell.length_c   1.000
_cell.angle_alpha   90.00
_cell.angle_beta   90.00
_cell.angle_gamma   90.00
#
_symmetry.space_group_name_H-M   'P 1'
#
loop_
_entity.id
_entity.type
_entity.pdbx_description
1 polymer ?
#
loop_
_entity_poly.entity_id
_entity_poly.type
_entity_poly.pdbx_seq_one_letter_code
_entity_poly.pdbx_strand_id
1 'polypeptide(L)'
;MEMLLITFFGISLFLGIIILLLNFDAHGHAAHGGHAKHEESPIDKWKKLDKGIDNLLARIDIDHMAAYVKAADEHLKTDDGHDYGKLEDKELAMKFVDTMMKHYETGARQVFKVKDDAKYSEVEKNMLMQAYLGITKDKLLHQVQDKGEDYTAHYHSSLAAELRKSHEKNLRPVALTHLTEHDLDAIIKHVGVEDKVHKDRMTLDHAKELLLYHKQNEGIVPPKYLKKQHYFKKAEPEHGGHEAHDAAHH
;
A
#
# COMPACT_ATOMS: atom_id res chain seq x y z
N MET A 1 -14.39 9.89 -28.01
CA MET A 1 -14.40 10.88 -26.91
C MET A 1 -14.40 10.20 -25.53
N GLU A 2 -14.48 8.87 -25.44
CA GLU A 2 -14.55 8.12 -24.17
C GLU A 2 -13.18 7.83 -23.52
N MET A 3 -12.09 7.78 -24.29
CA MET A 3 -10.74 7.53 -23.73
C MET A 3 -10.23 8.67 -22.82
N LEU A 4 -10.71 9.91 -23.00
CA LEU A 4 -10.27 11.05 -22.20
C LEU A 4 -10.88 11.07 -20.79
N LEU A 5 -12.08 10.52 -20.62
CA LEU A 5 -12.78 10.43 -19.34
C LEU A 5 -12.11 9.42 -18.38
N ILE A 6 -11.59 8.30 -18.89
CA ILE A 6 -10.92 7.27 -18.07
C ILE A 6 -9.64 7.83 -17.45
N THR A 7 -8.85 8.60 -18.22
CA THR A 7 -7.64 9.26 -17.72
C THR A 7 -7.96 10.34 -16.68
N PHE A 8 -9.01 11.15 -16.88
CA PHE A 8 -9.36 12.20 -15.92
C PHE A 8 -9.91 11.62 -14.61
N PHE A 9 -10.74 10.58 -14.66
CA PHE A 9 -11.24 9.92 -13.44
C PHE A 9 -10.14 9.18 -12.69
N GLY A 10 -9.24 8.47 -13.39
CA GLY A 10 -8.11 7.79 -12.75
C GLY A 10 -7.16 8.75 -12.02
N ILE A 11 -6.82 9.88 -12.63
CA ILE A 11 -5.94 10.90 -12.02
C ILE A 11 -6.63 11.60 -10.85
N SER A 12 -7.92 11.93 -10.98
CA SER A 12 -8.68 12.59 -9.92
C SER A 12 -8.90 11.68 -8.70
N LEU A 13 -9.09 10.38 -8.93
CA LEU A 13 -9.20 9.38 -7.85
C LEU A 13 -7.85 9.16 -7.14
N PHE A 14 -6.74 9.14 -7.88
CA PHE A 14 -5.39 9.09 -7.32
C PHE A 14 -5.04 10.33 -6.49
N LEU A 15 -5.36 11.53 -6.99
CA LEU A 15 -5.25 12.78 -6.23
C LEU A 15 -6.14 12.77 -4.99
N GLY A 16 -7.35 12.23 -5.10
CA GLY A 16 -8.27 12.02 -3.97
C GLY A 16 -7.66 11.13 -2.88
N ILE A 17 -7.05 10.00 -3.26
CA ILE A 17 -6.32 9.11 -2.34
C ILE A 17 -5.19 9.88 -1.65
N ILE A 18 -4.35 10.59 -2.39
CA ILE A 18 -3.23 11.37 -1.82
C ILE A 18 -3.73 12.42 -0.82
N ILE A 19 -4.75 13.18 -1.19
CA ILE A 19 -5.37 14.19 -0.30
C ILE A 19 -5.93 13.53 0.96
N LEU A 20 -6.48 12.33 0.85
CA LEU A 20 -6.97 11.56 1.98
C LEU A 20 -5.87 11.06 2.90
N LEU A 21 -4.81 10.48 2.34
CA LEU A 21 -3.65 10.04 3.10
C LEU A 21 -3.02 11.21 3.88
N LEU A 22 -3.00 12.41 3.30
CA LEU A 22 -2.50 13.63 3.98
C LEU A 22 -3.42 14.13 5.09
N ASN A 23 -4.74 13.90 4.99
CA ASN A 23 -5.75 14.39 5.93
C ASN A 23 -6.15 13.37 7.01
N PHE A 24 -5.78 12.09 6.89
CA PHE A 24 -6.19 11.04 7.83
C PHE A 24 -5.61 11.24 9.25
N ASP A 25 -4.44 11.87 9.37
CA ASP A 25 -3.79 12.16 10.67
C ASP A 25 -4.20 13.52 11.29
N ALA A 26 -5.00 14.35 10.60
CA ALA A 26 -5.32 15.71 11.05
C ALA A 26 -6.34 15.80 12.21
N HIS A 27 -6.83 14.67 12.73
CA HIS A 27 -7.78 14.64 13.86
C HIS A 27 -7.13 14.40 15.24
N GLY A 28 -5.79 14.34 15.32
CA GLY A 28 -5.06 14.34 16.59
C GLY A 28 -4.52 15.73 16.93
N HIS A 29 -5.14 16.40 17.90
CA HIS A 29 -4.66 17.62 18.59
C HIS A 29 -4.53 18.90 17.76
N ALA A 30 -5.63 19.64 17.63
CA ALA A 30 -5.58 21.10 17.44
C ALA A 30 -5.17 21.76 18.78
N ALA A 31 -3.88 21.79 19.07
CA ALA A 31 -3.33 22.69 20.07
C ALA A 31 -3.04 24.05 19.40
N HIS A 32 -3.75 25.08 19.87
CA HIS A 32 -3.50 26.47 19.52
C HIS A 32 -2.06 26.86 19.85
N GLY A 33 -1.28 27.24 18.83
CA GLY A 33 0.06 27.77 19.02
C GLY A 33 0.55 28.42 17.74
N GLY A 34 0.51 29.75 17.68
CA GLY A 34 1.12 30.53 16.61
C GLY A 34 2.64 30.39 16.66
N HIS A 35 3.17 29.37 15.99
CA HIS A 35 4.59 29.23 15.73
C HIS A 35 4.81 29.14 14.22
N ALA A 36 5.86 29.81 13.74
CA ALA A 36 6.33 29.71 12.37
C ALA A 36 6.29 28.25 11.92
N LYS A 37 5.64 27.97 10.79
CA LYS A 37 5.55 26.63 10.23
C LYS A 37 6.97 26.12 10.01
N HIS A 38 7.49 25.33 10.94
CA HIS A 38 8.67 24.51 10.68
C HIS A 38 8.32 23.66 9.47
N GLU A 39 9.08 23.83 8.39
CA GLU A 39 8.90 23.05 7.18
C GLU A 39 9.09 21.58 7.54
N GLU A 40 8.03 20.78 7.35
CA GLU A 40 8.03 19.35 7.64
C GLU A 40 9.14 18.67 6.83
N SER A 41 9.97 17.85 7.47
CA SER A 41 11.02 17.12 6.78
C SER A 41 10.42 16.25 5.67
N PRO A 42 11.05 16.15 4.48
CA PRO A 42 10.60 15.28 3.40
C PRO A 42 10.39 13.83 3.85
N ILE A 43 11.20 13.36 4.80
CA ILE A 43 11.10 12.02 5.39
C ILE A 43 9.86 11.90 6.29
N ASP A 44 9.53 12.93 7.06
CA ASP A 44 8.35 12.92 7.92
C ASP A 44 7.07 12.94 7.08
N LYS A 45 7.07 13.74 6.01
CA LYS A 45 5.99 13.75 5.02
C LYS A 45 5.80 12.39 4.34
N TRP A 46 6.88 11.74 3.93
CA TRP A 46 6.84 10.38 3.38
C TRP A 46 6.30 9.37 4.42
N LYS A 47 6.81 9.38 5.66
CA LYS A 47 6.33 8.51 6.74
C LYS A 47 4.84 8.69 7.00
N LYS A 48 4.35 9.93 7.00
CA LYS A 48 2.93 10.24 7.18
C LYS A 48 2.07 9.63 6.08
N LEU A 49 2.47 9.78 4.82
CA LEU A 49 1.79 9.18 3.67
C LEU A 49 1.81 7.65 3.73
N ASP A 50 2.97 7.09 4.03
CA ASP A 50 3.21 5.65 4.11
C ASP A 50 2.42 5.00 5.27
N LYS A 51 2.34 5.66 6.43
CA LYS A 51 1.43 5.28 7.53
C LYS A 51 -0.04 5.38 7.12
N GLY A 52 -0.41 6.41 6.36
CA GLY A 52 -1.75 6.51 5.78
C GLY A 52 -2.09 5.31 4.89
N ILE A 53 -1.14 4.84 4.09
CA ILE A 53 -1.30 3.64 3.25
C ILE A 53 -1.51 2.41 4.14
N ASP A 54 -0.69 2.25 5.18
CA ASP A 54 -0.83 1.11 6.10
C ASP A 54 -2.21 1.11 6.80
N ASN A 55 -2.71 2.29 7.20
CA ASN A 55 -4.06 2.45 7.76
C ASN A 55 -5.17 2.11 6.74
N LEU A 56 -5.01 2.56 5.49
CA LEU A 56 -5.95 2.26 4.42
C LEU A 56 -6.02 0.75 4.15
N LEU A 57 -4.86 0.09 4.05
CA LEU A 57 -4.77 -1.36 3.83
C LEU A 57 -5.37 -2.15 4.99
N ALA A 58 -5.07 -1.76 6.23
CA ALA A 58 -5.66 -2.41 7.42
C ALA A 58 -7.19 -2.27 7.42
N ARG A 59 -7.72 -1.11 7.04
CA ARG A 59 -9.15 -0.90 6.90
C ARG A 59 -9.76 -1.75 5.79
N ILE A 60 -9.11 -1.82 4.64
CA ILE A 60 -9.52 -2.69 3.52
C ILE A 60 -9.61 -4.14 3.98
N ASP A 61 -8.63 -4.65 4.73
CA ASP A 61 -8.64 -6.03 5.24
C ASP A 61 -9.83 -6.27 6.20
N ILE A 62 -10.13 -5.30 7.07
CA ILE A 62 -11.29 -5.36 7.98
C ILE A 62 -12.60 -5.37 7.19
N ASP A 63 -12.78 -4.43 6.26
CA ASP A 63 -13.99 -4.31 5.44
C ASP A 63 -14.18 -5.55 4.56
N HIS A 64 -13.08 -6.12 4.03
CA HIS A 64 -13.07 -7.36 3.25
C HIS A 64 -13.73 -8.50 4.01
N MET A 65 -13.25 -8.77 5.23
CA MET A 65 -13.80 -9.84 6.07
C MET A 65 -15.21 -9.52 6.60
N ALA A 66 -15.48 -8.26 6.99
CA ALA A 66 -16.78 -7.85 7.50
C ALA A 66 -17.89 -7.99 6.45
N ALA A 67 -17.58 -7.70 5.19
CA ALA A 67 -18.51 -7.90 4.07
C ALA A 67 -18.88 -9.38 3.90
N TYR A 68 -17.90 -10.28 3.95
CA TYR A 68 -18.13 -11.71 3.89
C TYR A 68 -19.02 -12.20 5.03
N VAL A 69 -18.67 -11.83 6.28
CA VAL A 69 -19.45 -12.26 7.46
C VAL A 69 -20.90 -11.80 7.32
N LYS A 70 -21.11 -10.55 6.92
CA LYS A 70 -22.45 -10.01 6.67
C LYS A 70 -23.21 -10.81 5.61
N ALA A 71 -22.57 -11.13 4.48
CA ALA A 71 -23.19 -11.90 3.42
C ALA A 71 -23.49 -13.36 3.83
N ALA A 72 -22.60 -13.99 4.58
CA ALA A 72 -22.80 -15.33 5.12
C ALA A 72 -23.96 -15.36 6.11
N ASP A 73 -24.01 -14.41 7.03
CA ASP A 73 -25.10 -14.31 8.01
C ASP A 73 -26.45 -14.03 7.37
N GLU A 74 -26.49 -13.26 6.28
CA GLU A 74 -27.72 -12.91 5.59
C GLU A 74 -28.25 -14.03 4.69
N HIS A 75 -27.37 -14.73 3.96
CA HIS A 75 -27.79 -15.65 2.88
C HIS A 75 -27.52 -17.13 3.17
N LEU A 76 -26.55 -17.45 4.03
CA LEU A 76 -26.10 -18.83 4.26
C LEU A 76 -26.48 -19.37 5.64
N LYS A 77 -26.82 -18.50 6.60
CA LYS A 77 -27.11 -18.88 7.99
C LYS A 77 -28.30 -19.85 8.10
N THR A 78 -28.13 -20.86 8.94
CA THR A 78 -29.11 -21.85 9.38
C THR A 78 -29.03 -21.99 10.90
N ASP A 79 -29.86 -22.85 11.48
CA ASP A 79 -29.83 -23.13 12.93
C ASP A 79 -28.51 -23.82 13.36
N ASP A 80 -27.87 -24.56 12.46
CA ASP A 80 -26.66 -25.35 12.71
C ASP A 80 -25.35 -24.67 12.27
N GLY A 81 -25.42 -23.48 11.65
CA GLY A 81 -24.24 -22.74 11.17
C GLY A 81 -24.47 -22.03 9.84
N HIS A 82 -23.48 -22.07 8.94
CA HIS A 82 -23.62 -21.57 7.57
C HIS A 82 -23.64 -22.75 6.59
N ASP A 83 -24.69 -22.81 5.78
CA ASP A 83 -24.82 -23.79 4.69
C ASP A 83 -24.16 -23.24 3.43
N TYR A 84 -22.94 -23.70 3.14
CA TYR A 84 -22.16 -23.25 1.99
C TYR A 84 -22.59 -23.91 0.67
N GLY A 85 -23.28 -25.06 0.71
CA GLY A 85 -23.80 -25.72 -0.50
C GLY A 85 -24.79 -24.84 -1.28
N LYS A 86 -25.46 -23.94 -0.56
CA LYS A 86 -26.29 -22.87 -1.12
C LYS A 86 -25.57 -21.95 -2.11
N LEU A 87 -24.24 -21.84 -2.08
CA LEU A 87 -23.48 -21.02 -3.04
C LEU A 87 -23.36 -21.65 -4.43
N GLU A 88 -23.74 -22.93 -4.61
CA GLU A 88 -23.89 -23.54 -5.94
C GLU A 88 -25.10 -22.96 -6.70
N ASP A 89 -26.09 -22.42 -5.99
CA ASP A 89 -27.21 -21.71 -6.59
C ASP A 89 -26.75 -20.34 -7.13
N LYS A 90 -26.88 -20.14 -8.45
CA LYS A 90 -26.41 -18.92 -9.11
C LYS A 90 -27.10 -17.66 -8.61
N GLU A 91 -28.40 -17.72 -8.31
CA GLU A 91 -29.14 -16.55 -7.84
C GLU A 91 -28.75 -16.18 -6.41
N LEU A 92 -28.51 -17.18 -5.56
CA LEU A 92 -28.04 -16.94 -4.21
C LEU A 92 -26.59 -16.46 -4.19
N ALA A 93 -25.71 -17.02 -5.02
CA ALA A 93 -24.34 -16.51 -5.18
C ALA A 93 -24.33 -15.03 -5.61
N MET A 94 -25.23 -14.62 -6.51
CA MET A 94 -25.40 -13.22 -6.87
C MET A 94 -25.85 -12.36 -5.67
N LYS A 95 -26.85 -12.79 -4.90
CA LYS A 95 -27.32 -12.06 -3.70
C LYS A 95 -26.23 -11.96 -2.62
N PHE A 96 -25.47 -13.03 -2.42
CA PHE A 96 -24.33 -13.09 -1.52
C PHE A 96 -23.27 -12.05 -1.93
N VAL A 97 -22.90 -12.01 -3.21
CA VAL A 97 -21.98 -10.98 -3.73
C VAL A 97 -22.57 -9.59 -3.63
N ASP A 98 -23.86 -9.38 -3.92
CA ASP A 98 -24.51 -8.08 -3.79
C ASP A 98 -24.43 -7.52 -2.36
N THR A 99 -24.60 -8.37 -1.34
CA THR A 99 -24.43 -7.95 0.05
C THR A 99 -22.98 -7.55 0.35
N MET A 100 -21.99 -8.31 -0.15
CA MET A 100 -20.58 -7.93 -0.01
C MET A 100 -20.29 -6.59 -0.69
N MET A 101 -20.73 -6.42 -1.94
CA MET A 101 -20.51 -5.19 -2.73
C MET A 101 -21.12 -3.96 -2.07
N LYS A 102 -22.32 -4.07 -1.46
CA LYS A 102 -22.92 -2.96 -0.70
C LYS A 102 -22.08 -2.55 0.51
N HIS A 103 -21.49 -3.53 1.19
CA HIS A 103 -20.59 -3.26 2.32
C HIS A 103 -19.33 -2.53 1.84
N TYR A 104 -18.72 -3.02 0.76
CA TYR A 104 -17.55 -2.40 0.14
C TYR A 104 -17.82 -0.99 -0.37
N GLU A 105 -18.99 -0.75 -0.98
CA GLU A 105 -19.42 0.58 -1.41
C GLU A 105 -19.47 1.55 -0.24
N THR A 106 -19.99 1.10 0.90
CA THR A 106 -20.04 1.91 2.13
C THR A 106 -18.63 2.26 2.61
N GLY A 107 -17.72 1.27 2.68
CA GLY A 107 -16.32 1.48 3.07
C GLY A 107 -15.58 2.43 2.13
N ALA A 108 -15.71 2.24 0.82
CA ALA A 108 -15.09 3.09 -0.18
C ALA A 108 -15.61 4.53 -0.13
N ARG A 109 -16.92 4.74 0.06
CA ARG A 109 -17.48 6.09 0.21
C ARG A 109 -16.92 6.81 1.42
N GLN A 110 -16.82 6.11 2.55
CA GLN A 110 -16.24 6.66 3.78
C GLN A 110 -14.75 7.00 3.61
N VAL A 111 -14.00 6.11 2.96
CA VAL A 111 -12.58 6.36 2.66
C VAL A 111 -12.46 7.53 1.71
N PHE A 112 -13.12 7.52 0.55
CA PHE A 112 -12.99 8.57 -0.46
C PHE A 112 -13.76 9.86 -0.15
N LYS A 113 -14.38 9.95 1.03
CA LYS A 113 -15.23 11.08 1.47
C LYS A 113 -16.28 11.44 0.43
N VAL A 114 -16.81 10.43 -0.24
CA VAL A 114 -17.91 10.57 -1.19
C VAL A 114 -19.19 10.75 -0.39
N LYS A 115 -20.04 11.69 -0.81
CA LYS A 115 -21.34 11.92 -0.16
C LYS A 115 -22.25 10.70 -0.32
N ASP A 116 -23.04 10.39 0.71
CA ASP A 116 -23.95 9.24 0.71
C ASP A 116 -25.07 9.36 -0.36
N ASP A 117 -25.40 10.58 -0.78
CA ASP A 117 -26.40 10.86 -1.81
C ASP A 117 -25.84 10.77 -3.25
N ALA A 118 -24.53 10.58 -3.43
CA ALA A 118 -23.92 10.47 -4.74
C ALA A 118 -24.41 9.20 -5.45
N LYS A 119 -25.16 9.37 -6.53
CA LYS A 119 -25.66 8.28 -7.37
C LYS A 119 -24.59 7.90 -8.38
N TYR A 120 -24.09 6.67 -8.27
CA TYR A 120 -23.18 6.09 -9.25
C TYR A 120 -23.92 5.09 -10.14
N SER A 121 -23.60 5.12 -11.43
CA SER A 121 -23.87 4.02 -12.35
C SER A 121 -23.14 2.74 -11.90
N GLU A 122 -23.58 1.58 -12.38
CA GLU A 122 -22.91 0.31 -12.07
C GLU A 122 -21.44 0.28 -12.52
N VAL A 123 -21.12 0.95 -13.63
CA VAL A 123 -19.74 1.11 -14.11
C VAL A 123 -18.91 1.91 -13.10
N GLU A 124 -19.42 3.04 -12.62
CA GLU A 124 -18.73 3.88 -11.63
C GLU A 124 -18.58 3.16 -10.28
N LYS A 125 -19.58 2.38 -9.86
CA LYS A 125 -19.44 1.52 -8.67
C LYS A 125 -18.34 0.50 -8.86
N ASN A 126 -18.30 -0.21 -9.99
CA ASN A 126 -17.23 -1.17 -10.27
C ASN A 126 -15.84 -0.50 -10.30
N MET A 127 -15.72 0.71 -10.83
CA MET A 127 -14.47 1.49 -10.78
C MET A 127 -14.09 1.85 -9.34
N LEU A 128 -15.06 2.29 -8.54
CA LEU A 128 -14.85 2.62 -7.12
C LEU A 128 -14.35 1.40 -6.34
N MET A 129 -14.93 0.24 -6.60
CA MET A 129 -14.58 -1.03 -5.94
C MET A 129 -13.21 -1.55 -6.40
N GLN A 130 -12.93 -1.44 -7.69
CA GLN A 130 -11.60 -1.77 -8.21
C GLN A 130 -10.52 -0.87 -7.61
N ALA A 131 -10.81 0.41 -7.37
CA ALA A 131 -9.87 1.32 -6.73
C ALA A 131 -9.74 1.08 -5.22
N TYR A 132 -10.84 0.76 -4.55
CA TYR A 132 -10.83 0.53 -3.10
C TYR A 132 -10.23 -0.84 -2.73
N LEU A 133 -10.74 -1.91 -3.32
CA LEU A 133 -10.41 -3.29 -2.95
C LEU A 133 -9.56 -4.02 -3.99
N GLY A 134 -9.44 -3.50 -5.20
CA GLY A 134 -8.71 -4.20 -6.27
C GLY A 134 -9.52 -5.32 -6.94
N ILE A 135 -10.82 -5.40 -6.65
CA ILE A 135 -11.74 -6.41 -7.21
C ILE A 135 -13.05 -5.79 -7.68
N THR A 136 -13.51 -6.22 -8.85
CA THR A 136 -14.83 -5.89 -9.41
C THR A 136 -15.89 -6.88 -8.94
N LYS A 137 -17.18 -6.48 -8.98
CA LYS A 137 -18.31 -7.38 -8.70
C LYS A 137 -18.25 -8.67 -9.52
N ASP A 138 -18.01 -8.58 -10.83
CA ASP A 138 -18.03 -9.74 -11.73
C ASP A 138 -16.92 -10.74 -11.39
N LYS A 139 -15.71 -10.24 -11.09
CA LYS A 139 -14.60 -11.08 -10.63
C LYS A 139 -14.91 -11.77 -9.30
N LEU A 140 -15.52 -11.07 -8.34
CA LEU A 140 -15.93 -11.66 -7.07
C LEU A 140 -17.02 -12.71 -7.26
N LEU A 141 -18.01 -12.43 -8.11
CA LEU A 141 -19.06 -13.39 -8.48
C LEU A 141 -18.50 -14.63 -9.14
N HIS A 142 -17.57 -14.46 -10.08
CA HIS A 142 -16.92 -15.58 -10.72
C HIS A 142 -16.14 -16.44 -9.70
N GLN A 143 -15.44 -15.82 -8.75
CA GLN A 143 -14.73 -16.55 -7.69
C GLN A 143 -15.68 -17.31 -6.76
N VAL A 144 -16.81 -16.72 -6.39
CA VAL A 144 -17.84 -17.39 -5.57
C VAL A 144 -18.45 -18.57 -6.33
N GLN A 145 -18.82 -18.37 -7.60
CA GLN A 145 -19.45 -19.41 -8.42
C GLN A 145 -18.49 -20.54 -8.80
N ASP A 146 -17.22 -20.23 -9.05
CA ASP A 146 -16.18 -21.23 -9.35
C ASP A 146 -15.88 -22.12 -8.12
N LYS A 147 -15.95 -21.55 -6.92
CA LYS A 147 -15.70 -22.28 -5.68
C LYS A 147 -16.94 -22.94 -5.08
N GLY A 148 -18.14 -22.41 -5.31
CA GLY A 148 -19.37 -22.96 -4.73
C GLY A 148 -19.25 -23.12 -3.21
N GLU A 149 -19.44 -24.35 -2.73
CA GLU A 149 -19.35 -24.70 -1.30
C GLU A 149 -17.96 -24.49 -0.68
N ASP A 150 -16.89 -24.52 -1.48
CA ASP A 150 -15.52 -24.28 -1.00
C ASP A 150 -15.22 -22.79 -0.75
N TYR A 151 -16.15 -21.89 -1.09
CA TYR A 151 -16.01 -20.46 -0.83
C TYR A 151 -16.27 -20.12 0.65
N THR A 152 -15.33 -20.53 1.50
CA THR A 152 -15.38 -20.32 2.95
C THR A 152 -14.71 -19.02 3.39
N ALA A 153 -14.83 -18.68 4.67
CA ALA A 153 -14.18 -17.51 5.27
C ALA A 153 -12.67 -17.59 5.11
N HIS A 154 -12.11 -18.80 5.21
CA HIS A 154 -10.69 -19.06 5.01
C HIS A 154 -10.25 -18.75 3.57
N TYR A 155 -11.02 -19.25 2.58
CA TYR A 155 -10.74 -18.96 1.18
C TYR A 155 -10.85 -17.45 0.91
N HIS A 156 -11.91 -16.80 1.38
CA HIS A 156 -12.12 -15.37 1.19
C HIS A 156 -10.99 -14.53 1.83
N SER A 157 -10.53 -14.91 3.03
CA SER A 157 -9.40 -14.28 3.71
C SER A 157 -8.08 -14.46 2.95
N SER A 158 -7.86 -15.62 2.31
CA SER A 158 -6.66 -15.85 1.50
C SER A 158 -6.52 -14.89 0.33
N LEU A 159 -7.66 -14.43 -0.24
CA LEU A 159 -7.66 -13.42 -1.31
C LEU A 159 -7.19 -12.04 -0.81
N ALA A 160 -7.38 -11.73 0.47
CA ALA A 160 -6.99 -10.45 1.05
C ALA A 160 -5.47 -10.22 0.93
N ALA A 161 -4.66 -11.26 1.10
CA ALA A 161 -3.20 -11.15 0.99
C ALA A 161 -2.75 -10.73 -0.42
N GLU A 162 -3.40 -11.26 -1.47
CA GLU A 162 -3.12 -10.88 -2.85
C GLU A 162 -3.57 -9.46 -3.17
N LEU A 163 -4.77 -9.09 -2.73
CA LEU A 163 -5.32 -7.74 -2.89
C LEU A 163 -4.44 -6.72 -2.17
N ARG A 164 -4.05 -7.00 -0.94
CA ARG A 164 -3.12 -6.18 -0.14
C ARG A 164 -1.79 -5.99 -0.85
N LYS A 165 -1.17 -7.07 -1.33
CA LYS A 165 0.11 -6.99 -2.07
C LYS A 165 -0.02 -6.15 -3.34
N SER A 166 -1.12 -6.30 -4.07
CA SER A 166 -1.42 -5.48 -5.25
C SER A 166 -1.55 -4.00 -4.89
N HIS A 167 -2.29 -3.68 -3.83
CA HIS A 167 -2.44 -2.31 -3.35
C HIS A 167 -1.13 -1.71 -2.84
N GLU A 168 -0.33 -2.45 -2.09
CA GLU A 168 1.00 -1.99 -1.66
C GLU A 168 1.88 -1.63 -2.85
N LYS A 169 1.88 -2.47 -3.90
CA LYS A 169 2.62 -2.24 -5.13
C LYS A 169 2.18 -0.96 -5.84
N ASN A 170 0.90 -0.60 -5.77
CA ASN A 170 0.34 0.56 -6.46
C ASN A 170 0.40 1.85 -5.62
N LEU A 171 0.20 1.76 -4.31
CA LEU A 171 0.09 2.91 -3.41
C LEU A 171 1.44 3.38 -2.88
N ARG A 172 2.36 2.47 -2.53
CA ARG A 172 3.66 2.88 -1.95
C ARG A 172 4.51 3.75 -2.89
N PRO A 173 4.56 3.50 -4.22
CA PRO A 173 5.23 4.42 -5.14
C PRO A 173 4.66 5.84 -5.11
N VAL A 174 3.36 6.00 -4.84
CA VAL A 174 2.72 7.31 -4.72
C VAL A 174 3.23 8.09 -3.50
N ALA A 175 3.44 7.43 -2.36
CA ALA A 175 4.04 8.09 -1.21
C ALA A 175 5.44 8.64 -1.54
N LEU A 176 6.16 7.99 -2.45
CA LEU A 176 7.50 8.40 -2.89
C LEU A 176 7.49 9.51 -3.95
N THR A 177 6.37 9.80 -4.63
CA THR A 177 6.35 10.86 -5.66
C THR A 177 6.55 12.27 -5.10
N HIS A 178 6.40 12.43 -3.78
CA HIS A 178 6.68 13.68 -3.09
C HIS A 178 8.15 13.92 -2.78
N LEU A 179 8.99 12.89 -2.94
CA LEU A 179 10.44 13.01 -2.81
C LEU A 179 11.03 13.47 -4.13
N THR A 180 11.94 14.41 -4.04
CA THR A 180 12.65 15.08 -5.14
C THR A 180 14.17 14.86 -5.01
N GLU A 181 14.93 15.23 -6.04
CA GLU A 181 16.41 15.14 -6.00
C GLU A 181 17.02 15.91 -4.81
N HIS A 182 16.35 16.96 -4.33
CA HIS A 182 16.77 17.72 -3.15
C HIS A 182 16.70 16.91 -1.85
N ASP A 183 15.89 15.84 -1.82
CA ASP A 183 15.64 15.03 -0.62
C ASP A 183 16.61 13.84 -0.51
N LEU A 184 17.48 13.64 -1.51
CA LEU A 184 18.40 12.49 -1.58
C LEU A 184 19.29 12.40 -0.33
N ASP A 185 19.81 13.53 0.16
CA ASP A 185 20.57 13.58 1.41
C ASP A 185 19.76 13.12 2.63
N ALA A 186 18.53 13.61 2.74
CA ALA A 186 17.66 13.29 3.85
C ALA A 186 17.33 11.79 3.86
N ILE A 187 17.18 11.17 2.69
CA ILE A 187 16.94 9.73 2.55
C ILE A 187 18.15 8.92 3.00
N ILE A 188 19.35 9.22 2.47
CA ILE A 188 20.58 8.47 2.82
C ILE A 188 20.83 8.57 4.33
N LYS A 189 20.69 9.78 4.89
CA LYS A 189 20.83 10.02 6.33
C LYS A 189 19.78 9.29 7.16
N HIS A 190 18.53 9.27 6.70
CA HIS A 190 17.48 8.55 7.39
C HIS A 190 17.73 7.03 7.42
N VAL A 191 18.26 6.48 6.33
CA VAL A 191 18.58 5.05 6.20
C VAL A 191 19.88 4.68 6.95
N GLY A 192 20.75 5.65 7.24
CA GLY A 192 21.98 5.45 8.01
C GLY A 192 23.08 4.72 7.22
N VAL A 193 23.27 5.10 5.96
CA VAL A 193 24.27 4.49 5.06
C VAL A 193 25.24 5.49 4.43
N GLU A 194 25.34 6.71 4.95
CA GLU A 194 26.25 7.75 4.42
C GLU A 194 27.69 7.26 4.26
N ASP A 195 28.16 6.44 5.20
CA ASP A 195 29.50 5.86 5.26
C ASP A 195 29.72 4.74 4.22
N LYS A 196 28.64 4.14 3.70
CA LYS A 196 28.67 2.96 2.82
C LYS A 196 28.35 3.26 1.36
N VAL A 197 27.89 4.47 1.03
CA VAL A 197 27.47 4.83 -0.33
C VAL A 197 28.15 6.09 -0.86
N HIS A 198 28.42 6.10 -2.17
CA HIS A 198 28.83 7.25 -2.95
C HIS A 198 27.59 8.03 -3.38
N LYS A 199 27.25 9.08 -2.62
CA LYS A 199 26.06 9.92 -2.87
C LYS A 199 26.02 10.48 -4.30
N ASP A 200 27.15 10.91 -4.83
CA ASP A 200 27.33 11.44 -6.18
C ASP A 200 26.99 10.43 -7.29
N ARG A 201 26.88 9.15 -6.95
CA ARG A 201 26.52 8.05 -7.86
C ARG A 201 25.08 7.55 -7.64
N MET A 202 24.34 8.13 -6.69
CA MET A 202 22.95 7.76 -6.43
C MET A 202 22.02 8.67 -7.22
N THR A 203 20.97 8.07 -7.79
CA THR A 203 19.81 8.80 -8.33
C THR A 203 18.72 8.81 -7.26
N LEU A 204 17.72 9.68 -7.41
CA LEU A 204 16.53 9.65 -6.56
C LEU A 204 15.83 8.28 -6.55
N ASP A 205 15.77 7.58 -7.68
CA ASP A 205 15.14 6.26 -7.76
C ASP A 205 15.91 5.22 -6.93
N HIS A 206 17.24 5.23 -6.97
CA HIS A 206 18.06 4.39 -6.08
C HIS A 206 17.83 4.70 -4.60
N ALA A 207 17.68 5.98 -4.25
CA ALA A 207 17.39 6.40 -2.88
C ALA A 207 15.98 5.95 -2.44
N LYS A 208 14.98 6.04 -3.32
CA LYS A 208 13.61 5.54 -3.08
C LYS A 208 13.56 4.03 -2.88
N GLU A 209 14.26 3.26 -3.72
CA GLU A 209 14.39 1.81 -3.56
C GLU A 209 15.05 1.44 -2.23
N LEU A 210 16.12 2.13 -1.88
CA LEU A 210 16.81 1.96 -0.61
C LEU A 210 15.89 2.26 0.58
N LEU A 211 15.10 3.33 0.51
CA LEU A 211 14.13 3.72 1.54
C LEU A 211 13.04 2.66 1.72
N LEU A 212 12.49 2.14 0.63
CA LEU A 212 11.51 1.04 0.68
C LEU A 212 12.13 -0.23 1.26
N TYR A 213 13.35 -0.58 0.85
CA TYR A 213 14.06 -1.74 1.39
C TYR A 213 14.26 -1.58 2.91
N HIS A 214 14.72 -0.42 3.36
CA HIS A 214 14.90 -0.09 4.77
C HIS A 214 13.60 -0.27 5.55
N LYS A 215 12.45 0.22 5.04
CA LYS A 215 11.13 -0.02 5.66
C LYS A 215 10.82 -1.51 5.76
N GLN A 216 10.93 -2.24 4.65
CA GLN A 216 10.56 -3.66 4.56
C GLN A 216 11.40 -4.57 5.46
N ASN A 217 12.59 -4.11 5.86
CA ASN A 217 13.54 -4.85 6.69
C ASN A 217 13.69 -4.21 8.07
N GLU A 218 12.63 -3.59 8.60
CA GLU A 218 12.58 -3.07 9.98
C GLU A 218 13.70 -2.07 10.32
N GLY A 219 14.11 -1.27 9.34
CA GLY A 219 15.17 -0.29 9.48
C GLY A 219 16.58 -0.81 9.21
N ILE A 220 16.73 -2.04 8.74
CA ILE A 220 18.03 -2.66 8.52
C ILE A 220 18.33 -2.76 7.03
N VAL A 221 19.44 -2.16 6.60
CA VAL A 221 20.02 -2.38 5.27
C VAL A 221 21.31 -3.19 5.40
N PRO A 222 21.29 -4.51 5.11
CA PRO A 222 22.46 -5.35 5.28
C PRO A 222 23.54 -5.00 4.23
N PRO A 223 24.83 -5.09 4.58
CA PRO A 223 25.91 -4.82 3.62
C PRO A 223 25.81 -5.65 2.33
N LYS A 224 25.26 -6.87 2.40
CA LYS A 224 25.03 -7.73 1.22
C LYS A 224 24.08 -7.11 0.19
N TYR A 225 23.09 -6.33 0.64
CA TYR A 225 22.20 -5.59 -0.25
C TYR A 225 22.98 -4.47 -0.94
N LEU A 226 23.68 -3.64 -0.16
CA LEU A 226 24.45 -2.51 -0.67
C LEU A 226 25.56 -2.95 -1.63
N LYS A 227 26.29 -4.03 -1.34
CA LYS A 227 27.38 -4.56 -2.18
C LYS A 227 26.99 -4.88 -3.63
N LYS A 228 25.69 -5.06 -3.91
CA LYS A 228 25.17 -5.30 -5.28
C LYS A 228 24.91 -4.01 -6.06
N GLN A 229 25.00 -2.86 -5.40
CA GLN A 229 24.66 -1.56 -5.93
C GLN A 229 25.91 -0.85 -6.46
N HIS A 230 25.80 -0.16 -7.60
CA HIS A 230 26.92 0.56 -8.23
C HIS A 230 27.41 1.77 -7.40
N TYR A 231 26.57 2.27 -6.49
CA TYR A 231 26.90 3.35 -5.57
C TYR A 231 27.56 2.88 -4.28
N PHE A 232 27.83 1.58 -4.08
CA PHE A 232 28.49 1.10 -2.87
C PHE A 232 29.96 1.52 -2.78
N LYS A 233 30.36 2.05 -1.62
CA LYS A 233 31.77 2.28 -1.27
C LYS A 233 32.41 0.93 -0.99
N LYS A 234 33.25 0.45 -1.90
CA LYS A 234 34.12 -0.70 -1.58
C LYS A 234 35.02 -0.28 -0.42
N ALA A 235 35.11 -1.12 0.62
CA ALA A 235 36.14 -0.92 1.62
C ALA A 235 37.49 -0.85 0.88
N GLU A 236 38.24 0.22 1.08
CA GLU A 236 39.64 0.22 0.67
C GLU A 236 40.28 -1.00 1.34
N PRO A 237 41.00 -1.85 0.60
CA PRO A 237 41.81 -2.86 1.27
C PRO A 237 42.68 -2.08 2.25
N GLU A 238 42.58 -2.38 3.54
CA GLU A 238 43.55 -1.88 4.51
C GLU A 238 44.91 -2.13 3.88
N HIS A 239 45.59 -1.06 3.46
CA HIS A 239 46.90 -1.17 2.87
C HIS A 239 47.73 -1.90 3.91
N GLY A 240 47.95 -3.20 3.64
CA GLY A 240 48.77 -4.05 4.47
C GLY A 240 50.03 -3.28 4.75
N GLY A 241 50.28 -3.02 6.03
CA GLY A 241 51.48 -2.34 6.49
C GLY A 241 52.63 -2.90 5.68
N HIS A 242 53.33 -2.02 4.96
CA HIS A 242 54.62 -2.34 4.41
C HIS A 242 55.44 -2.83 5.61
N GLU A 243 55.53 -4.15 5.80
CA GLU A 243 56.56 -4.76 6.61
C GLU A 243 57.86 -4.31 5.95
N ALA A 244 58.48 -3.33 6.59
CA ALA A 244 59.81 -2.89 6.27
C ALA A 244 60.71 -4.13 6.41
N HIS A 245 61.08 -4.73 5.28
CA HIS A 245 62.17 -5.67 5.24
C HIS A 245 63.43 -4.92 5.64
N ASP A 246 63.82 -5.05 6.91
CA ASP A 246 65.15 -4.71 7.39
C ASP A 246 66.16 -5.52 6.56
N ALA A 247 66.77 -4.83 5.60
CA ALA A 247 67.95 -5.31 4.92
C ALA A 247 69.11 -5.30 5.91
N ALA A 248 69.39 -6.48 6.48
CA ALA A 248 70.64 -6.74 7.19
C ALA A 248 71.81 -6.55 6.22
N HIS A 249 72.52 -5.42 6.37
CA HIS A 249 73.83 -5.24 5.77
C HIS A 249 74.90 -5.98 6.61
N HIS A 250 75.68 -6.77 5.88
CA HIS A 250 76.94 -7.39 6.29
C HIS A 250 77.97 -6.40 6.83
#